data_AF-A0A401FJ73-F1
#
_entry.id   AF-A0A401FJ73-F1
#
_cell.length_a   1.000
_cell.length_b   1.000
_cell.length_c   1.000
_cell.angle_alpha   90.00
_cell.angle_beta   90.00
_cell.angle_gamma   90.00
#
_symmetry.space_group_name_H-M   'P 1'
#
loop_
_entity.id
_entity.type
_entity.pdbx_description
1 polymer ?
#
loop_
_entity_poly.entity_id
_entity_poly.type
_entity_poly.pdbx_seq_one_letter_code
_entity_poly.pdbx_strand_id
1 'polypeptide(L)'
;MSAWKNFRSGNKLFFQHWASYIAVIFCTTLIVYLLGVSAFNWFTSWVLKISGIPYISYNNLGEIVTGHLLVALLLLVELFVILIVIYWQFAFILLSIQNIRRNRPASLWDILQRTFTSLRIASPSTFLFFLGYFIVILPFSTVFLSTPLLNKVKIPGFIMTFLFQNPWYTAGIAVLYLIIAYIGIRLFLVLPLMILQHKNAKEAVHLSLQKTHGRLWFYVGNLFLIVAVSSVITLIIYSFVYGLQNT
;
A
#
# COMPACT_ATOMS: atom_id res chain seq x y z
N MET A 1 10.43 -23.14 20.13
CA MET A 1 11.86 -22.84 19.86
C MET A 1 12.23 -22.70 18.36
N SER A 2 11.29 -22.40 17.43
CA SER A 2 11.60 -22.25 15.99
C SER A 2 11.68 -20.79 15.48
N ALA A 3 11.15 -19.81 16.22
CA ALA A 3 11.09 -18.41 15.77
C ALA A 3 12.48 -17.76 15.67
N TRP A 4 13.36 -18.01 16.65
CA TRP A 4 14.72 -17.43 16.68
C TRP A 4 15.63 -17.97 15.57
N LYS A 5 15.53 -19.26 15.27
CA LYS A 5 16.30 -19.90 14.20
C LYS A 5 15.84 -19.41 12.82
N ASN A 6 14.52 -19.23 12.63
CA ASN A 6 13.94 -18.63 11.42
C ASN A 6 14.25 -17.14 11.26
N PHE A 7 14.30 -16.39 12.37
CA PHE A 7 14.72 -14.99 12.36
C PHE A 7 16.19 -14.85 11.95
N ARG A 8 17.08 -15.68 12.52
CA ARG A 8 18.52 -15.65 12.22
C ARG A 8 18.84 -16.10 10.79
N SER A 9 18.17 -17.14 10.28
CA SER A 9 18.33 -17.57 8.88
C SER A 9 17.73 -16.57 7.90
N GLY A 10 16.57 -15.98 8.23
CA GLY A 10 15.95 -14.90 7.47
C GLY A 10 16.85 -13.66 7.38
N ASN A 11 17.45 -13.24 8.50
CA ASN A 11 18.38 -12.11 8.52
C ASN A 11 19.63 -12.40 7.67
N LYS A 12 20.19 -13.61 7.72
CA LYS A 12 21.35 -13.96 6.90
C LYS A 12 21.05 -13.84 5.39
N LEU A 13 19.89 -14.33 4.95
CA LEU A 13 19.42 -14.20 3.57
C LEU A 13 19.12 -12.74 3.19
N PHE A 14 18.60 -11.94 4.13
CA PHE A 14 18.38 -10.51 3.92
C PHE A 14 19.71 -9.79 3.71
N PHE A 15 20.67 -9.94 4.63
CA PHE A 15 21.97 -9.29 4.54
C PHE A 15 22.86 -9.80 3.39
N GLN A 16 22.58 -10.97 2.83
CA GLN A 16 23.27 -11.43 1.63
C GLN A 16 22.83 -10.66 0.37
N HIS A 17 21.56 -10.25 0.29
CA HIS A 17 20.97 -9.61 -0.89
C HIS A 17 20.33 -8.25 -0.58
N TRP A 18 20.75 -7.60 0.50
CA TRP A 18 20.12 -6.39 1.04
C TRP A 18 20.03 -5.27 0.00
N ALA A 19 21.10 -5.06 -0.77
CA ALA A 19 21.15 -4.06 -1.83
C ALA A 19 20.13 -4.35 -2.93
N SER A 20 19.93 -5.62 -3.30
CA SER A 20 18.92 -6.00 -4.30
C SER A 20 17.50 -5.76 -3.81
N TYR A 21 17.20 -6.06 -2.54
CA TYR A 21 15.88 -5.78 -1.96
C TYR A 21 15.60 -4.27 -1.91
N ILE A 22 16.57 -3.48 -1.45
CA ILE A 22 16.45 -2.02 -1.41
C ILE A 22 16.31 -1.46 -2.82
N ALA A 23 17.14 -1.90 -3.77
CA ALA A 23 17.08 -1.45 -5.16
C ALA A 23 15.71 -1.72 -5.78
N VAL A 24 15.13 -2.90 -5.59
CA VAL A 24 13.77 -3.21 -6.09
C VAL A 24 12.75 -2.25 -5.49
N ILE A 25 12.71 -2.12 -4.16
CA ILE A 25 11.73 -1.26 -3.50
C ILE A 25 11.90 0.20 -3.91
N PHE A 26 13.14 0.69 -3.92
CA PHE A 26 13.49 2.06 -4.26
C PHE A 26 13.17 2.37 -5.73
N CYS A 27 13.69 1.58 -6.67
CA CYS A 27 13.46 1.80 -8.10
C CYS A 27 11.99 1.70 -8.46
N THR A 28 11.26 0.71 -7.95
CA THR A 28 9.81 0.62 -8.21
C THR A 28 9.06 1.82 -7.61
N THR A 29 9.40 2.25 -6.40
CA THR A 29 8.79 3.43 -5.78
C THR A 29 9.11 4.70 -6.56
N LEU A 30 10.35 4.86 -7.00
CA LEU A 30 10.80 5.99 -7.80
C LEU A 30 10.08 6.05 -9.16
N ILE A 31 9.94 4.91 -9.84
CA ILE A 31 9.20 4.83 -11.11
C ILE A 31 7.73 5.19 -10.90
N VAL A 32 7.08 4.66 -9.87
CA VAL A 32 5.67 4.99 -9.56
C VAL A 32 5.53 6.47 -9.20
N TYR A 33 6.49 7.05 -8.51
CA TYR A 33 6.49 8.48 -8.21
C TYR A 33 6.68 9.33 -9.47
N LEU A 34 7.77 9.11 -10.22
CA LEU A 34 8.13 9.94 -11.37
C LEU A 34 7.15 9.78 -12.53
N LEU A 35 6.72 8.56 -12.84
CA LEU A 35 5.84 8.28 -13.97
C LEU A 35 4.38 8.23 -13.54
N GLY A 36 4.07 7.42 -12.53
CA GLY A 36 2.68 7.20 -12.09
C GLY A 36 2.02 8.48 -11.60
N VAL A 37 2.57 9.10 -10.54
CA VAL A 37 1.98 10.32 -9.96
C VAL A 37 1.92 11.46 -10.95
N SER A 38 2.99 11.67 -11.72
CA SER A 38 3.02 12.72 -12.75
C SER A 38 1.96 12.48 -13.82
N ALA A 39 1.80 11.25 -14.30
CA ALA A 39 0.78 10.91 -15.28
C ALA A 39 -0.64 11.11 -14.75
N PHE A 40 -0.92 10.66 -13.51
CA PHE A 40 -2.23 10.86 -12.88
C PHE A 40 -2.50 12.35 -12.62
N ASN A 41 -1.54 13.11 -12.08
CA ASN A 41 -1.68 14.56 -11.90
C ASN A 41 -1.97 15.27 -13.22
N TRP A 42 -1.24 14.93 -14.27
CA TRP A 42 -1.45 15.47 -15.61
C TRP A 42 -2.84 15.11 -16.12
N PHE A 43 -3.26 13.85 -16.00
CA PHE A 43 -4.56 13.38 -16.46
C PHE A 43 -5.71 14.06 -15.69
N THR A 44 -5.68 14.07 -14.35
CA THR A 44 -6.67 14.77 -13.54
C THR A 44 -6.76 16.25 -13.95
N SER A 45 -5.61 16.94 -14.06
CA SER A 45 -5.58 18.36 -14.43
C SER A 45 -6.15 18.60 -15.82
N TRP A 46 -5.86 17.70 -16.77
CA TRP A 46 -6.39 17.76 -18.12
C TRP A 46 -7.91 17.59 -18.12
N VAL A 47 -8.45 16.56 -17.45
CA VAL A 47 -9.90 16.32 -17.33
C VAL A 47 -10.62 17.52 -16.71
N LEU A 48 -10.08 18.10 -15.64
CA LEU A 48 -10.68 19.25 -14.96
C LEU A 48 -10.65 20.51 -15.85
N LYS A 49 -9.52 20.77 -16.51
CA LYS A 49 -9.35 21.94 -17.39
C LYS A 49 -10.32 21.93 -18.56
N ILE A 50 -10.52 20.78 -19.21
CA ILE A 50 -11.46 20.69 -20.36
C ILE A 50 -12.92 20.86 -19.93
N SER A 51 -13.22 20.63 -18.65
CA SER A 51 -14.58 20.72 -18.10
C SER A 51 -14.84 22.01 -17.33
N GLY A 52 -13.89 22.97 -17.34
CA GLY A 52 -14.03 24.25 -16.65
C GLY A 52 -14.02 24.15 -15.13
N ILE A 53 -13.63 23.01 -14.56
CA ILE A 53 -13.56 22.80 -13.11
C ILE A 53 -12.16 23.19 -12.65
N PRO A 54 -12.00 24.15 -11.72
CA PRO A 54 -10.68 24.64 -11.33
C PRO A 54 -9.90 23.63 -10.47
N TYR A 55 -10.57 22.87 -9.61
CA TYR A 55 -9.97 21.85 -8.73
C TYR A 55 -11.02 20.90 -8.17
N ILE A 56 -10.58 19.76 -7.63
CA ILE A 56 -11.43 18.83 -6.87
C ILE A 56 -11.35 19.16 -5.39
N SER A 57 -12.50 19.28 -4.72
CA SER A 57 -12.59 19.47 -3.27
C SER A 57 -13.86 18.82 -2.71
N TYR A 58 -13.88 18.55 -1.41
CA TYR A 58 -15.06 17.97 -0.76
C TYR A 58 -16.34 18.80 -0.97
N ASN A 59 -16.21 20.11 -1.15
CA ASN A 59 -17.34 21.02 -1.30
C ASN A 59 -17.97 20.98 -2.69
N ASN A 60 -17.22 20.62 -3.74
CA ASN A 60 -17.71 20.56 -5.12
C ASN A 60 -17.86 19.13 -5.65
N LEU A 61 -17.57 18.10 -4.84
CA LEU A 61 -17.77 16.70 -5.25
C LEU A 61 -19.23 16.42 -5.65
N GLY A 62 -20.20 16.94 -4.88
CA GLY A 62 -21.62 16.76 -5.19
C GLY A 62 -21.98 17.35 -6.56
N GLU A 63 -21.54 18.59 -6.80
CA GLU A 63 -21.73 19.30 -8.06
C GLU A 63 -21.04 18.59 -9.24
N ILE A 64 -19.84 18.06 -9.06
CA ILE A 64 -19.14 17.27 -10.10
C ILE A 64 -19.95 16.01 -10.43
N VAL A 65 -20.46 15.30 -9.44
CA VAL A 65 -21.22 14.05 -9.64
C VAL A 65 -22.55 14.32 -10.33
N THR A 66 -23.28 15.38 -9.95
CA THR A 66 -24.62 15.67 -10.50
C THR A 66 -24.57 16.49 -11.78
N GLY A 67 -23.66 17.45 -11.88
CA GLY A 67 -23.56 18.41 -12.98
C GLY A 67 -22.56 18.02 -14.07
N HIS A 68 -21.54 17.22 -13.75
CA HIS A 68 -20.49 16.81 -14.67
C HIS A 68 -20.27 15.29 -14.67
N LEU A 69 -21.33 14.54 -14.97
CA LEU A 69 -21.33 13.07 -14.89
C LEU A 69 -20.15 12.41 -15.64
N LEU A 70 -19.79 12.92 -16.83
CA LEU A 70 -18.66 12.40 -17.59
C LEU A 70 -17.33 12.60 -16.86
N VAL A 71 -17.13 13.77 -16.22
CA VAL A 71 -15.95 14.03 -15.39
C VAL A 71 -15.91 13.09 -14.20
N ALA A 72 -17.04 12.94 -13.50
CA ALA A 72 -17.14 12.02 -12.38
C ALA A 72 -16.79 10.58 -12.78
N LEU A 73 -17.26 10.11 -13.94
CA LEU A 73 -16.91 8.79 -14.48
C LEU A 73 -15.42 8.68 -14.83
N LEU A 74 -14.82 9.69 -15.46
CA LEU A 74 -13.39 9.68 -15.79
C LEU A 74 -12.52 9.65 -14.52
N LEU A 75 -12.88 10.42 -13.49
CA LEU A 75 -12.19 10.41 -12.19
C LEU A 75 -12.37 9.06 -11.47
N LEU A 76 -13.55 8.44 -11.59
CA LEU A 76 -13.79 7.11 -11.04
C LEU A 76 -12.93 6.05 -11.76
N VAL A 77 -12.84 6.11 -13.08
CA VAL A 77 -11.95 5.24 -13.87
C VAL A 77 -10.49 5.48 -13.49
N GLU A 78 -10.06 6.73 -13.34
CA GLU A 78 -8.72 7.07 -12.85
C GLU A 78 -8.44 6.41 -11.50
N LEU A 79 -9.38 6.49 -10.55
CA LEU A 79 -9.25 5.83 -9.26
C LEU A 79 -9.05 4.32 -9.41
N PHE A 80 -9.82 3.64 -10.27
CA PHE A 80 -9.63 2.22 -10.54
C PHE A 80 -8.24 1.91 -11.13
N VAL A 81 -7.74 2.75 -12.04
CA VAL A 81 -6.40 2.59 -12.63
C VAL A 81 -5.31 2.79 -11.58
N ILE A 82 -5.45 3.78 -10.70
CA ILE A 82 -4.51 3.99 -9.57
C ILE A 82 -4.44 2.73 -8.69
N LEU A 83 -5.58 2.12 -8.37
CA LEU A 83 -5.64 0.91 -7.55
C LEU A 83 -4.95 -0.28 -8.24
N ILE A 84 -5.14 -0.43 -9.56
CA ILE A 84 -4.45 -1.44 -10.37
C ILE A 84 -2.93 -1.23 -10.32
N VAL A 85 -2.46 0.02 -10.46
CA VAL A 85 -1.04 0.34 -10.37
C VAL A 85 -0.48 0.01 -9.00
N ILE A 86 -1.20 0.32 -7.91
CA ILE A 86 -0.78 -0.02 -6.54
C ILE A 86 -0.71 -1.55 -6.36
N TYR A 87 -1.69 -2.29 -6.88
CA TYR A 87 -1.65 -3.75 -6.87
C TYR A 87 -0.41 -4.28 -7.61
N TRP A 88 -0.15 -3.81 -8.83
CA TRP A 88 1.00 -4.23 -9.61
C TRP A 88 2.33 -3.84 -8.97
N GLN A 89 2.43 -2.67 -8.36
CA GLN A 89 3.60 -2.27 -7.58
C GLN A 89 3.87 -3.30 -6.47
N PHE A 90 2.83 -3.68 -5.72
CA PHE A 90 2.96 -4.66 -4.65
C PHE A 90 3.31 -6.06 -5.19
N ALA A 91 2.67 -6.48 -6.28
CA ALA A 91 2.94 -7.77 -6.92
C ALA A 91 4.37 -7.84 -7.47
N PHE A 92 4.85 -6.79 -8.13
CA PHE A 92 6.22 -6.71 -8.63
C PHE A 92 7.23 -6.83 -7.51
N ILE A 93 7.04 -6.10 -6.40
CA ILE A 93 7.92 -6.17 -5.23
C ILE A 93 7.94 -7.58 -4.65
N LEU A 94 6.77 -8.21 -4.45
CA LEU A 94 6.70 -9.56 -3.90
C LEU A 94 7.34 -10.63 -4.80
N LEU A 95 7.06 -10.58 -6.10
CA LEU A 95 7.62 -11.51 -7.08
C LEU A 95 9.15 -11.34 -7.19
N SER A 96 9.63 -10.09 -7.17
CA SER A 96 11.05 -9.78 -7.16
C SER A 96 11.75 -10.30 -5.90
N ILE A 97 11.17 -10.08 -4.71
CA ILE A 97 11.68 -10.63 -3.45
C ILE A 97 11.73 -12.17 -3.53
N GLN A 98 10.69 -12.82 -4.06
CA GLN A 98 10.68 -14.28 -4.23
C GLN A 98 11.79 -14.74 -5.20
N ASN A 99 12.03 -13.99 -6.27
CA ASN A 99 13.07 -14.28 -7.27
C ASN A 99 14.47 -14.22 -6.64
N ILE A 100 14.77 -13.12 -5.93
CA ILE A 100 16.04 -12.92 -5.20
C ILE A 100 16.22 -14.05 -4.17
N ARG A 101 15.20 -14.34 -3.36
CA ARG A 101 15.27 -15.37 -2.32
C ARG A 101 15.50 -16.78 -2.86
N ARG A 102 14.97 -17.10 -4.04
CA ARG A 102 15.13 -18.43 -4.66
C ARG A 102 16.43 -18.55 -5.45
N ASN A 103 17.23 -17.48 -5.54
CA ASN A 103 18.41 -17.36 -6.38
C ASN A 103 18.13 -17.86 -7.82
N ARG A 104 16.90 -17.66 -8.30
CA ARG A 104 16.49 -18.01 -9.66
C ARG A 104 16.69 -16.77 -10.52
N PRO A 105 17.45 -16.82 -11.61
CA PRO A 105 17.70 -15.67 -12.46
C PRO A 105 16.53 -15.48 -13.45
N ALA A 106 15.29 -15.33 -12.97
CA ALA A 106 14.24 -14.83 -13.86
C ALA A 106 14.63 -13.41 -14.28
N SER A 107 14.45 -13.09 -15.56
CA SER A 107 14.74 -11.75 -16.06
C SER A 107 13.74 -10.74 -15.48
N LEU A 108 14.12 -9.46 -15.43
CA LEU A 108 13.19 -8.40 -15.02
C LEU A 108 11.93 -8.39 -15.89
N TRP A 109 12.07 -8.73 -17.17
CA TRP A 109 10.95 -8.85 -18.09
C TRP A 109 10.00 -9.98 -17.71
N ASP A 110 10.52 -11.16 -17.32
CA ASP A 110 9.68 -12.26 -16.84
C ASP A 110 8.89 -11.87 -15.58
N ILE A 111 9.51 -11.11 -14.68
CA ILE A 111 8.86 -10.62 -13.46
C ILE A 111 7.77 -9.60 -13.81
N LEU A 112 8.04 -8.69 -14.74
CA LEU A 112 7.04 -7.74 -15.23
C LEU A 112 5.87 -8.47 -15.88
N GLN A 113 6.11 -9.42 -16.78
CA GLN A 113 5.06 -10.23 -17.40
C GLN A 113 4.22 -10.95 -16.36
N ARG A 114 4.84 -11.57 -15.35
CA ARG A 114 4.14 -12.21 -14.22
C ARG A 114 3.34 -11.22 -13.38
N THR A 115 3.85 -10.01 -13.21
CA THR A 115 3.14 -8.93 -12.52
C THR A 115 1.88 -8.55 -13.28
N PHE A 116 1.97 -8.33 -14.60
CA PHE A 116 0.81 -8.00 -15.43
C PHE A 116 -0.20 -9.15 -15.50
N THR A 117 0.25 -10.40 -15.61
CA THR A 117 -0.65 -11.57 -15.64
C THR A 117 -1.25 -11.91 -14.27
N SER A 118 -0.65 -11.46 -13.17
CA SER A 118 -1.19 -11.70 -11.82
C SER A 118 -2.58 -11.09 -11.60
N LEU A 119 -2.94 -10.01 -12.32
CA LEU A 119 -4.32 -9.50 -12.35
C LEU A 119 -5.22 -10.25 -13.33
N ARG A 120 -4.69 -10.71 -14.48
CA ARG A 120 -5.48 -11.48 -15.45
C ARG A 120 -5.93 -12.84 -14.92
N ILE A 121 -5.09 -13.45 -14.08
CA ILE A 121 -5.39 -14.71 -13.39
C ILE A 121 -6.37 -14.46 -12.23
N ALA A 122 -6.47 -13.22 -11.74
CA ALA A 122 -7.41 -12.86 -10.70
C ALA A 122 -8.83 -12.73 -11.26
N SER A 123 -9.78 -13.48 -10.70
CA SER A 123 -11.20 -13.32 -11.03
C SER A 123 -11.69 -11.88 -10.73
N PRO A 124 -12.76 -11.39 -11.39
CA PRO A 124 -13.36 -10.09 -11.06
C PRO A 124 -13.72 -9.96 -9.56
N SER A 125 -14.13 -11.06 -8.92
CA SER A 125 -14.40 -11.12 -7.48
C SER A 125 -13.12 -10.89 -6.65
N THR A 126 -11.99 -11.41 -7.12
CA THR A 126 -10.68 -11.21 -6.50
C THR A 126 -10.24 -9.74 -6.59
N PHE A 127 -10.50 -9.08 -7.71
CA PHE A 127 -10.25 -7.64 -7.85
C PHE A 127 -11.16 -6.80 -6.96
N LEU A 128 -12.45 -7.14 -6.89
CA LEU A 128 -13.40 -6.46 -6.00
C LEU A 128 -13.03 -6.64 -4.51
N PHE A 129 -12.52 -7.82 -4.15
CA PHE A 129 -11.93 -8.04 -2.82
C PHE A 129 -10.72 -7.13 -2.59
N PHE A 130 -9.82 -7.01 -3.57
CA PHE A 130 -8.67 -6.11 -3.47
C PHE A 130 -9.10 -4.65 -3.22
N LEU A 131 -10.16 -4.19 -3.89
CA LEU A 131 -10.75 -2.86 -3.65
C LEU A 131 -11.21 -2.68 -2.20
N GLY A 132 -11.94 -3.65 -1.65
CA GLY A 132 -12.35 -3.60 -0.24
C GLY A 132 -11.16 -3.69 0.73
N TYR A 133 -10.19 -4.55 0.42
CA TYR A 133 -8.96 -4.70 1.19
C TYR A 133 -8.11 -3.41 1.19
N PHE A 134 -8.12 -2.66 0.09
CA PHE A 134 -7.46 -1.37 -0.01
C PHE A 134 -8.02 -0.36 1.00
N ILE A 135 -9.34 -0.31 1.17
CA ILE A 135 -10.00 0.56 2.17
C ILE A 135 -9.52 0.23 3.58
N VAL A 136 -9.27 -1.06 3.88
CA VAL A 136 -8.76 -1.49 5.19
C VAL A 136 -7.31 -1.03 5.42
N ILE A 137 -6.46 -1.03 4.38
CA ILE A 137 -5.06 -0.61 4.52
C ILE A 137 -4.91 0.91 4.50
N LEU A 138 -5.78 1.63 3.78
CA LEU A 138 -5.68 3.07 3.53
C LEU A 138 -5.35 3.89 4.80
N PRO A 139 -6.00 3.66 5.97
CA PRO A 139 -5.72 4.40 7.19
C PRO A 139 -4.29 4.23 7.72
N PHE A 140 -3.63 3.13 7.37
CA PHE A 140 -2.27 2.79 7.79
C PHE A 140 -1.21 3.06 6.71
N SER A 141 -1.62 3.58 5.55
CA SER A 141 -0.69 3.83 4.44
C SER A 141 0.41 4.83 4.81
N THR A 142 0.19 5.80 5.69
CA THR A 142 1.27 6.70 6.20
C THR A 142 2.39 5.93 6.89
N VAL A 143 2.06 4.86 7.61
CA VAL A 143 2.98 4.15 8.49
C VAL A 143 3.70 3.02 7.76
N PHE A 144 3.01 2.27 6.88
CA PHE A 144 3.56 1.06 6.25
C PHE A 144 3.80 1.17 4.74
N LEU A 145 3.04 2.01 4.03
CA LEU A 145 3.04 2.09 2.56
C LEU A 145 2.80 3.54 2.14
N SER A 146 3.73 4.44 2.46
CA SER A 146 3.64 5.85 2.09
C SER A 146 3.91 6.00 0.60
N THR A 147 2.96 5.56 -0.22
CA THR A 147 3.00 5.84 -1.65
C THR A 147 2.35 7.19 -1.91
N PRO A 148 2.96 8.00 -2.78
CA PRO A 148 2.37 9.26 -3.25
C PRO A 148 0.96 9.09 -3.83
N LEU A 149 0.66 7.93 -4.42
CA LEU A 149 -0.68 7.60 -4.94
C LEU A 149 -1.71 7.39 -3.82
N LEU A 150 -1.32 6.76 -2.71
CA LEU A 150 -2.18 6.58 -1.53
C LEU A 150 -2.49 7.90 -0.82
N ASN A 151 -1.56 8.86 -0.87
CA ASN A 151 -1.72 10.16 -0.21
C ASN A 151 -2.86 11.00 -0.79
N LYS A 152 -3.23 10.80 -2.06
CA LYS A 152 -4.34 11.52 -2.70
C LYS A 152 -5.71 11.21 -2.11
N VAL A 153 -5.87 10.07 -1.44
CA VAL A 153 -7.15 9.57 -0.92
C VAL A 153 -7.22 9.65 0.61
N LYS A 154 -6.20 10.24 1.26
CA LYS A 154 -6.15 10.35 2.73
C LYS A 154 -7.15 11.37 3.26
N ILE A 155 -7.67 11.08 4.45
CA ILE A 155 -8.51 12.01 5.20
C ILE A 155 -7.65 13.24 5.56
N PRO A 156 -8.08 14.46 5.20
CA PRO A 156 -7.36 15.68 5.51
C PRO A 156 -7.23 15.91 7.02
N GLY A 157 -6.13 16.58 7.41
CA GLY A 157 -5.82 16.85 8.82
C GLY A 157 -6.93 17.62 9.56
N PHE A 158 -7.62 18.56 8.91
CA PHE A 158 -8.68 19.33 9.56
C PHE A 158 -9.87 18.46 10.02
N ILE A 159 -10.21 17.41 9.26
CA ILE A 159 -11.27 16.47 9.64
C ILE A 159 -10.83 15.71 10.90
N MET A 160 -9.57 15.27 10.93
CA MET A 160 -9.01 14.60 12.10
C MET A 160 -9.01 15.53 13.32
N THR A 161 -8.59 16.79 13.17
CA THR A 161 -8.61 17.77 14.26
C THR A 161 -10.01 18.01 14.79
N PHE A 162 -11.01 18.14 13.90
CA PHE A 162 -12.42 18.26 14.28
C PHE A 162 -12.91 17.04 15.07
N LEU A 163 -12.58 15.83 14.63
CA LEU A 163 -12.96 14.59 15.33
C LEU A 163 -12.30 14.49 16.71
N PHE A 164 -11.07 14.99 16.85
CA PHE A 164 -10.35 14.99 18.12
C PHE A 164 -10.81 16.04 19.13
N GLN A 165 -11.58 17.05 18.71
CA GLN A 165 -12.13 18.06 19.62
C GLN A 165 -13.27 17.52 20.49
N ASN A 166 -13.95 16.45 20.06
CA ASN A 166 -15.03 15.82 20.82
C ASN A 166 -14.58 14.44 21.35
N PRO A 167 -14.60 14.21 22.67
CA PRO A 167 -14.22 12.91 23.23
C PRO A 167 -15.00 11.71 22.69
N TRP A 168 -16.29 11.89 22.36
CA TRP A 168 -17.12 10.82 21.80
C TRP A 168 -16.73 10.47 20.37
N TYR A 169 -16.47 11.48 19.53
CA TYR A 169 -15.98 11.26 18.17
C TYR A 169 -14.57 10.66 18.17
N THR A 170 -13.72 11.10 19.10
CA THR A 170 -12.40 10.54 19.34
C THR A 170 -12.47 9.06 19.72
N ALA A 171 -13.33 8.70 20.69
CA ALA A 171 -13.52 7.32 21.09
C ALA A 171 -14.07 6.47 19.93
N GLY A 172 -15.07 6.98 19.21
CA GLY A 172 -15.65 6.30 18.06
C GLY A 172 -14.63 6.01 16.97
N ILE A 173 -13.81 7.01 16.60
CA ILE A 173 -12.77 6.80 15.59
C ILE A 173 -11.65 5.90 16.09
N ALA A 174 -11.26 5.99 17.36
CA ALA A 174 -10.28 5.08 17.95
C ALA A 174 -10.74 3.62 17.87
N VAL A 175 -11.99 3.33 18.23
CA VAL A 175 -12.59 1.99 18.09
C VAL A 175 -12.61 1.55 16.63
N LEU A 176 -13.01 2.42 15.71
CA LEU A 176 -13.00 2.12 14.28
C LEU A 176 -11.59 1.75 13.78
N TYR A 177 -10.57 2.53 14.13
CA TYR A 177 -9.18 2.23 13.76
C TYR A 177 -8.70 0.91 14.38
N LEU A 178 -9.10 0.58 15.60
CA LEU A 178 -8.78 -0.71 16.22
C LEU A 178 -9.43 -1.88 15.48
N ILE A 179 -10.70 -1.75 15.06
CA ILE A 179 -11.39 -2.76 14.26
C ILE A 179 -10.69 -2.93 12.90
N ILE A 180 -10.39 -1.84 12.21
CA ILE A 180 -9.70 -1.86 10.92
C ILE A 180 -8.29 -2.45 11.10
N ALA A 181 -7.56 -2.11 12.16
CA ALA A 181 -6.24 -2.68 12.47
C ALA A 181 -6.33 -4.19 12.68
N TYR A 182 -7.30 -4.64 13.48
CA TYR A 182 -7.56 -6.06 13.71
C TYR A 182 -7.82 -6.80 12.39
N ILE A 183 -8.73 -6.28 11.55
CA ILE A 183 -9.03 -6.85 10.24
C ILE A 183 -7.78 -6.84 9.34
N GLY A 184 -7.06 -5.73 9.30
CA GLY A 184 -5.84 -5.56 8.50
C GLY A 184 -4.77 -6.58 8.86
N ILE A 185 -4.52 -6.81 10.15
CA ILE A 185 -3.58 -7.83 10.64
C ILE A 185 -4.06 -9.24 10.23
N ARG A 186 -5.35 -9.53 10.43
CA ARG A 186 -5.97 -10.81 10.09
C ARG A 186 -5.91 -11.12 8.59
N LEU A 187 -5.95 -10.09 7.75
CA LEU A 187 -5.93 -10.19 6.29
C LEU A 187 -4.56 -9.86 5.67
N PHE A 188 -3.53 -9.57 6.46
CA PHE A 188 -2.21 -9.13 5.98
C PHE A 188 -1.56 -10.11 4.99
N LEU A 189 -1.83 -11.42 5.14
CA LEU A 189 -1.26 -12.46 4.28
C LEU A 189 -2.07 -12.70 3.00
N VAL A 190 -3.22 -12.06 2.83
CA VAL A 190 -4.12 -12.32 1.69
C VAL A 190 -3.45 -11.97 0.37
N LEU A 191 -2.87 -10.77 0.23
CA LEU A 191 -2.19 -10.40 -1.02
C LEU A 191 -0.98 -11.28 -1.34
N PRO A 192 -0.05 -11.54 -0.39
CA PRO A 192 1.02 -12.50 -0.65
C PRO A 192 0.52 -13.88 -1.07
N LEU A 193 -0.56 -14.39 -0.48
CA LEU A 193 -1.15 -15.68 -0.85
C LEU A 193 -1.76 -15.65 -2.26
N MET A 194 -2.45 -14.58 -2.62
CA MET A 194 -3.03 -14.40 -3.95
C MET A 194 -1.93 -14.31 -5.01
N ILE A 195 -0.92 -13.47 -4.80
CA ILE A 195 0.11 -13.18 -5.80
C ILE A 195 1.12 -14.32 -5.91
N LEU A 196 1.62 -14.83 -4.78
CA LEU A 196 2.72 -15.81 -4.79
C LEU A 196 2.23 -17.26 -4.92
N GLN A 197 1.01 -17.55 -4.48
CA GLN A 197 0.43 -18.90 -4.50
C GLN A 197 -0.77 -19.02 -5.45
N HIS A 198 -1.09 -17.97 -6.20
CA HIS A 198 -2.19 -17.95 -7.17
C HIS A 198 -3.53 -18.39 -6.57
N LYS A 199 -3.73 -18.09 -5.28
CA LYS A 199 -4.95 -18.42 -4.55
C LYS A 199 -6.05 -17.43 -4.89
N ASN A 200 -7.27 -17.93 -5.02
CA ASN A 200 -8.46 -17.07 -5.11
C ASN A 200 -8.64 -16.28 -3.81
N ALA A 201 -9.29 -15.11 -3.86
CA ALA A 201 -9.47 -14.24 -2.69
C ALA A 201 -10.07 -14.98 -1.49
N LYS A 202 -11.12 -15.81 -1.70
CA LYS A 202 -11.76 -16.58 -0.63
C LYS A 202 -10.80 -17.55 0.05
N GLU A 203 -10.03 -18.31 -0.72
CA GLU A 203 -9.03 -19.25 -0.21
C GLU A 203 -7.91 -18.51 0.54
N ALA A 204 -7.42 -17.40 -0.02
CA ALA A 204 -6.39 -16.58 0.58
C ALA A 204 -6.84 -15.97 1.92
N VAL A 205 -8.09 -15.50 2.01
CA VAL A 205 -8.71 -15.03 3.26
C VAL A 205 -8.75 -16.15 4.29
N HIS A 206 -9.29 -17.32 3.92
CA HIS A 206 -9.40 -18.45 4.84
C HIS A 206 -8.02 -18.85 5.40
N LEU A 207 -7.03 -19.00 4.53
CA LEU A 207 -5.65 -19.33 4.90
C LEU A 207 -4.99 -18.23 5.74
N SER A 208 -5.25 -16.94 5.45
CA SER A 208 -4.74 -15.82 6.24
C SER A 208 -5.33 -15.84 7.65
N LEU A 209 -6.64 -16.06 7.77
CA LEU A 209 -7.35 -16.14 9.05
C LEU A 209 -6.87 -17.32 9.89
N GLN A 210 -6.64 -18.49 9.28
CA GLN A 210 -6.06 -19.65 9.96
C GLN A 210 -4.64 -19.35 10.46
N LYS A 211 -3.76 -18.80 9.61
CA LYS A 211 -2.36 -18.54 9.96
C LYS A 211 -2.19 -17.45 11.03
N THR A 212 -3.08 -16.47 11.05
CA THR A 212 -3.07 -15.38 12.04
C THR A 212 -3.82 -15.73 13.32
N HIS A 213 -4.54 -16.86 13.36
CA HIS A 213 -5.33 -17.26 14.52
C HIS A 213 -4.43 -17.57 15.72
N GLY A 214 -4.76 -17.03 16.89
CA GLY A 214 -3.97 -17.20 18.12
C GLY A 214 -2.57 -16.59 18.09
N ARG A 215 -2.19 -15.87 17.02
CA ARG A 215 -0.86 -15.26 16.84
C ARG A 215 -0.90 -13.75 16.62
N LEU A 216 -2.01 -13.10 16.95
CA LEU A 216 -2.20 -11.67 16.71
C LEU A 216 -1.07 -10.83 17.32
N TRP A 217 -0.74 -11.08 18.58
CA TRP A 217 0.35 -10.37 19.28
C TRP A 217 1.73 -10.57 18.64
N PHE A 218 1.98 -11.72 18.04
CA PHE A 218 3.21 -11.96 17.28
C PHE A 218 3.28 -11.04 16.04
N TYR A 219 2.18 -10.93 15.29
CA TYR A 219 2.12 -10.02 14.12
C TYR A 219 2.16 -8.55 14.54
N VAL A 220 1.44 -8.15 15.59
CA VAL A 220 1.49 -6.80 16.16
C VAL A 220 2.91 -6.44 16.60
N GLY A 221 3.58 -7.31 17.36
CA GLY A 221 4.94 -7.08 17.83
C GLY A 221 5.94 -6.94 16.68
N ASN A 222 5.82 -7.77 15.64
CA ASN A 222 6.67 -7.65 14.44
C ASN A 222 6.40 -6.36 13.67
N LEU A 223 5.14 -5.95 13.51
CA LEU A 223 4.80 -4.68 12.86
C LEU A 223 5.33 -3.50 13.67
N PHE A 224 5.17 -3.51 14.99
CA PHE A 224 5.72 -2.49 15.87
C PHE A 224 7.24 -2.41 15.75
N LEU A 225 7.94 -3.55 15.74
CA LEU A 225 9.39 -3.60 15.57
C LEU A 225 9.81 -3.01 14.21
N ILE A 226 9.12 -3.36 13.12
CA ILE A 226 9.40 -2.80 11.78
C ILE A 226 9.24 -1.28 11.79
N VAL A 227 8.14 -0.76 12.36
CA VAL A 227 7.89 0.68 12.46
C VAL A 227 8.97 1.35 13.31
N ALA A 228 9.26 0.82 14.49
CA ALA A 228 10.26 1.38 15.39
C ALA A 228 11.66 1.44 14.72
N VAL A 229 12.10 0.35 14.10
CA VAL A 229 13.38 0.31 13.37
C VAL A 229 13.38 1.30 12.21
N SER A 230 12.30 1.37 11.43
CA SER A 230 12.18 2.33 10.33
C SER A 230 12.26 3.77 10.84
N SER A 231 11.54 4.11 11.92
CA SER A 231 11.56 5.45 12.50
C SER A 231 12.94 5.85 13.00
N VAL A 232 13.68 4.92 13.63
CA VAL A 232 15.06 5.17 14.06
C VAL A 232 15.99 5.40 12.86
N ILE A 233 15.90 4.59 11.81
CA ILE A 233 16.68 4.79 10.58
C ILE A 233 16.37 6.14 9.95
N THR A 234 15.09 6.49 9.84
CA THR A 234 14.64 7.78 9.30
C THR A 234 15.19 8.95 10.12
N LEU A 235 15.15 8.87 11.45
CA LEU A 235 15.72 9.89 12.34
C LEU A 235 17.22 10.06 12.09
N ILE A 236 17.98 8.96 12.03
CA ILE A 236 19.43 9.00 11.77
C ILE A 236 19.72 9.67 10.43
N ILE A 237 19.00 9.30 9.36
CA ILE A 237 19.17 9.90 8.04
C ILE A 237 18.85 11.40 8.08
N TYR A 238 17.73 11.79 8.71
CA TYR A 238 17.36 13.21 8.83
C TYR A 238 18.40 14.01 9.61
N SER A 239 18.87 13.51 10.75
CA SER A 239 19.92 14.17 11.53
C SER A 239 21.22 14.32 10.73
N PHE A 240 21.60 13.30 9.96
CA PHE A 240 22.77 13.36 9.09
C PHE A 240 22.65 14.41 7.99
N VAL A 241 21.52 14.43 7.27
CA VAL A 241 21.26 15.42 6.21
C VAL A 241 21.20 16.84 6.79
N TYR A 242 20.52 17.01 7.93
CA TYR A 242 20.46 18.29 8.62
C TYR A 242 21.84 18.78 9.06
N GLY A 243 22.70 17.88 9.53
CA GLY A 243 24.09 18.18 9.84
C GLY A 243 24.87 18.68 8.63
N LEU A 244 24.73 18.01 7.48
CA LEU A 244 25.39 18.42 6.22
C LEU A 244 24.89 19.75 5.66
N GLN A 245 23.63 20.12 5.92
CA GLN A 245 23.06 21.41 5.47
C GLN A 245 23.55 22.59 6.31
N ASN A 246 23.96 22.34 7.55
CA ASN A 246 24.39 23.37 8.51
C ASN A 246 25.92 23.51 8.62
N THR A 247 26.68 22.77 7.80
CA THR A 247 28.14 22.91 7.60
C THR A 247 28.43 23.58 6.27
#